data_AF-K0HVV9-F1
#
_entry.id   AF-K0HVV9-F1
#
_cell.length_a   1.000
_cell.length_b   1.000
_cell.length_c   1.000
_cell.angle_alpha   90.00
_cell.angle_beta   90.00
_cell.angle_gamma   90.00
#
_symmetry.space_group_name_H-M   'P 1'
#
loop_
_entity.id
_entity.type
_entity.pdbx_description
1 polymer ?
#
loop_
_entity_poly.entity_id
_entity_poly.type
_entity_poly.pdbx_seq_one_letter_code
_entity_poly.pdbx_strand_id
1 'polypeptide(L)'
;MMKKSMLLSAAALTFLAISGCSTPVYEDRYAWSEGWRVGKVTKLIQADEFLKVSGSRCRQMELGPTDQIAVIRWREVTRTRGHFARVDAGSGMAVGDEVYFNAWKCDQPPIVPKAPRGAKAGQTP
;
A
#
# COMPACT_ATOMS: atom_id res chain seq x y z
N MET A 1 22.71 37.40 42.41
CA MET A 1 22.49 36.99 40.99
C MET A 1 22.91 35.53 40.83
N MET A 2 22.35 34.81 39.84
CA MET A 2 22.65 33.40 39.49
C MET A 2 22.00 32.33 40.40
N LYS A 3 20.79 31.88 40.05
CA LYS A 3 20.25 30.53 40.43
C LYS A 3 18.96 30.14 39.70
N LYS A 4 18.27 31.08 39.02
CA LYS A 4 17.02 30.79 38.29
C LYS A 4 17.22 30.23 36.86
N SER A 5 18.42 30.35 36.28
CA SER A 5 18.67 29.92 34.89
C SER A 5 18.89 28.42 34.70
N MET A 6 19.10 27.64 35.78
CA MET A 6 19.44 26.21 35.66
C MET A 6 18.20 25.29 35.56
N LEU A 7 17.02 25.79 35.95
CA LEU A 7 15.76 25.03 35.93
C LEU A 7 15.01 25.12 34.59
N LEU A 8 15.37 26.08 33.72
CA LEU A 8 14.72 26.26 32.42
C LEU A 8 15.30 25.34 31.33
N SER A 9 16.53 24.83 31.49
CA SER A 9 17.20 24.01 30.48
C SER A 9 16.78 22.54 30.49
N ALA A 10 16.23 22.02 31.60
CA ALA A 10 15.80 20.63 31.70
C ALA A 10 14.41 20.38 31.06
N ALA A 11 13.55 21.40 31.00
CA ALA A 11 12.21 21.28 30.41
C ALA A 11 12.20 21.34 28.87
N ALA A 12 13.27 21.83 28.24
CA ALA A 12 13.34 21.95 26.79
C ALA A 12 13.76 20.65 26.08
N LEU A 13 14.46 19.73 26.76
CA LEU A 13 14.89 18.46 26.17
C LEU A 13 13.76 17.43 26.04
N THR A 14 12.72 17.50 26.87
CA THR A 14 11.62 16.51 26.86
C THR A 14 10.64 16.71 25.70
N PHE A 15 10.52 17.92 25.14
CA PHE A 15 9.62 18.17 23.99
C PHE A 15 10.16 17.67 22.64
N LEU A 16 11.48 17.47 22.51
CA LEU A 16 12.09 16.92 21.30
C LEU A 16 11.88 15.40 21.14
N ALA A 17 11.48 14.70 22.22
CA ALA A 17 11.22 13.26 22.17
C ALA A 17 9.83 12.90 21.61
N ILE A 18 8.94 13.88 21.43
CA ILE A 18 7.55 13.66 20.99
C ILE A 18 7.37 13.97 19.49
N SER A 19 8.37 14.53 18.82
CA SER A 19 8.41 14.57 17.34
C SER A 19 8.85 13.21 16.79
N GLY A 20 8.12 12.15 17.14
CA GLY A 20 8.27 10.87 16.48
C GLY A 20 7.81 11.02 15.04
N CYS A 21 8.66 10.66 14.08
CA CYS A 21 8.22 10.45 12.70
C CYS A 21 7.11 9.39 12.70
N SER A 22 5.84 9.80 12.77
CA SER A 22 4.72 8.88 12.68
C SER A 22 4.70 8.32 11.26
N THR A 23 5.16 7.09 11.09
CA THR A 23 4.98 6.38 9.82
C THR A 23 3.48 6.19 9.58
N PRO A 24 2.95 6.52 8.39
CA PRO A 24 1.52 6.50 8.17
C PRO A 24 0.96 5.09 8.35
N VAL A 25 -0.17 4.98 9.03
CA VAL A 25 -0.99 3.76 9.10
C VAL A 25 -2.28 4.06 8.34
N TYR A 26 -2.57 3.32 7.28
CA TYR A 26 -3.79 3.58 6.50
C TYR A 26 -4.99 2.91 7.16
N GLU A 27 -6.05 3.70 7.38
CA GLU A 27 -7.31 3.25 8.00
C GLU A 27 -7.07 2.49 9.31
N ASP A 28 -6.06 2.89 10.09
CA ASP A 28 -5.61 2.27 11.34
C ASP A 28 -5.28 0.76 11.26
N ARG A 29 -5.09 0.23 10.03
CA ARG A 29 -4.91 -1.22 9.79
C ARG A 29 -3.70 -1.58 8.94
N TYR A 30 -3.29 -0.72 8.01
CA TYR A 30 -2.25 -1.03 7.04
C TYR A 30 -1.04 -0.13 7.24
N ALA A 31 -0.12 -0.58 8.10
CA ALA A 31 1.06 0.20 8.47
C ALA A 31 2.08 0.31 7.32
N TRP A 32 2.49 1.54 7.00
CA TRP A 32 3.51 1.76 5.97
C TRP A 32 4.86 1.13 6.33
N SER A 33 5.20 1.12 7.62
CA SER A 33 6.39 0.47 8.17
C SER A 33 6.42 -1.05 7.95
N GLU A 34 5.26 -1.67 7.74
CA GLU A 34 5.11 -3.11 7.44
C GLU A 34 5.06 -3.40 5.93
N GLY A 35 5.29 -2.38 5.10
CA GLY A 35 5.36 -2.52 3.65
C GLY A 35 4.04 -2.24 2.92
N TRP A 36 2.99 -1.86 3.64
CA TRP A 36 1.70 -1.52 3.04
C TRP A 36 1.79 -0.20 2.26
N ARG A 37 1.20 -0.18 1.07
CA ARG A 37 1.12 0.99 0.19
C ARG A 37 -0.28 1.09 -0.39
N VAL A 38 -0.62 2.31 -0.81
CA VAL A 38 -1.79 2.56 -1.67
C VAL A 38 -1.31 2.66 -3.11
N GLY A 39 -1.98 1.94 -4.01
CA GLY A 39 -1.69 1.97 -5.43
C GLY A 39 -2.96 1.93 -6.26
N LYS A 40 -2.81 2.17 -7.56
CA LYS A 40 -3.90 2.11 -8.53
C LYS A 40 -3.72 0.89 -9.43
N VAL A 41 -4.78 0.11 -9.62
CA VAL A 41 -4.79 -0.97 -10.62
C VAL A 41 -4.78 -0.33 -12.00
N THR A 42 -3.75 -0.64 -12.78
CA THR A 42 -3.55 -0.07 -14.13
C THR A 42 -3.80 -1.07 -15.24
N LYS A 43 -3.65 -2.36 -14.95
CA LYS A 43 -3.97 -3.46 -15.86
C LYS A 43 -4.40 -4.68 -15.05
N LEU A 44 -5.18 -5.53 -15.70
CA LEU A 44 -5.45 -6.88 -15.26
C LEU A 44 -4.96 -7.80 -16.39
N ILE A 45 -4.09 -8.74 -16.05
CA ILE A 45 -3.48 -9.68 -16.98
C ILE A 45 -3.68 -11.09 -16.47
N GLN A 46 -3.57 -12.08 -17.35
CA GLN A 46 -3.64 -13.49 -16.93
C GLN A 46 -2.30 -13.96 -16.36
N ALA A 47 -2.34 -15.03 -15.57
CA ALA A 47 -1.14 -15.64 -14.99
C ALA A 47 -0.09 -16.01 -16.05
N ASP A 48 -0.51 -16.52 -17.21
CA ASP A 48 0.42 -16.88 -18.30
C ASP A 48 1.15 -15.65 -18.88
N GLU A 49 0.47 -14.50 -18.99
CA GLU A 49 1.06 -13.23 -19.39
C GLU A 49 2.02 -12.72 -18.33
N PHE A 50 1.65 -12.81 -17.05
CA PHE A 50 2.50 -12.44 -15.94
C PHE A 50 3.80 -13.27 -15.89
N LEU A 51 3.73 -14.58 -16.12
CA LEU A 51 4.90 -15.47 -16.11
C LEU A 51 5.92 -15.14 -17.22
N LYS A 52 5.49 -14.43 -18.27
CA LYS A 52 6.37 -13.93 -19.35
C LYS A 52 7.10 -12.63 -18.95
N VAL A 53 6.65 -11.93 -17.90
CA VAL A 53 7.26 -10.68 -17.44
C VAL A 53 8.58 -10.96 -16.71
N SER A 54 9.68 -10.42 -17.22
CA SER A 54 11.00 -10.53 -16.58
C SER A 54 11.19 -9.46 -15.49
N GLY A 55 12.01 -9.78 -14.47
CA GLY A 55 12.44 -8.81 -13.45
C GLY A 55 11.39 -8.42 -12.40
N SER A 56 10.22 -9.04 -12.38
CA SER A 56 9.25 -8.86 -11.30
C SER A 56 9.74 -9.51 -10.00
N ARG A 57 9.62 -8.79 -8.88
CA ARG A 57 9.87 -9.33 -7.53
C ARG A 57 8.95 -10.52 -7.20
N CYS A 58 7.73 -10.53 -7.75
CA CYS A 58 6.69 -11.50 -7.39
C CYS A 58 6.63 -12.70 -8.33
N ARG A 59 7.71 -13.00 -9.07
CA ARG A 59 7.71 -14.10 -10.04
C ARG A 59 7.49 -15.47 -9.40
N GLN A 60 7.79 -15.62 -8.11
CA GLN A 60 7.67 -16.88 -7.37
C GLN A 60 6.26 -17.12 -6.79
N MET A 61 5.28 -16.25 -7.07
CA MET A 61 3.90 -16.50 -6.68
C MET A 61 3.42 -17.83 -7.25
N GLU A 62 2.74 -18.60 -6.41
CA GLU A 62 2.04 -19.81 -6.84
C GLU A 62 0.73 -19.43 -7.54
N LEU A 63 0.65 -19.69 -8.84
CA LEU A 63 -0.44 -19.25 -9.70
C LEU A 63 -1.11 -20.43 -10.40
N GLY A 64 -2.44 -20.45 -10.35
CA GLY A 64 -3.28 -21.31 -11.16
C GLY A 64 -3.44 -20.80 -12.60
N PRO A 65 -3.89 -21.65 -13.53
CA PRO A 65 -4.08 -21.28 -14.93
C PRO A 65 -5.19 -20.25 -15.17
N THR A 66 -6.12 -20.11 -14.22
CA THR A 66 -7.23 -19.15 -14.27
C THR A 66 -6.98 -17.91 -13.41
N ASP A 67 -5.81 -17.79 -12.80
CA ASP A 67 -5.51 -16.67 -11.92
C ASP A 67 -5.33 -15.40 -12.75
N GLN A 68 -6.02 -14.35 -12.30
CA GLN A 68 -5.84 -13.01 -12.82
C GLN A 68 -4.89 -12.24 -11.92
N ILE A 69 -4.02 -11.43 -12.53
CA ILE A 69 -3.00 -10.65 -11.86
C ILE A 69 -3.29 -9.16 -12.08
N ALA A 70 -3.31 -8.39 -11.00
CA ALA A 70 -3.38 -6.94 -11.04
C ALA A 70 -1.97 -6.34 -11.20
N VAL A 71 -1.84 -5.42 -12.15
CA VAL A 71 -0.65 -4.57 -12.29
C VAL A 71 -0.93 -3.25 -11.59
N ILE A 72 -0.32 -3.06 -10.43
CA ILE A 72 -0.53 -1.93 -9.55
C ILE A 72 0.59 -0.92 -9.77
N ARG A 73 0.24 0.36 -9.95
CA ARG A 73 1.21 1.45 -9.92
C ARG A 73 1.04 2.29 -8.66
N TRP A 74 2.16 2.62 -8.03
CA TRP A 74 2.19 3.47 -6.85
C TRP A 74 3.40 4.40 -6.88
N ARG A 75 3.33 5.50 -6.10
CA ARG A 75 4.41 6.49 -6.01
C ARG A 75 5.29 6.19 -4.79
N GLU A 76 6.55 5.87 -5.06
CA GLU A 76 7.61 5.77 -4.07
C GLU A 76 8.40 7.08 -4.07
N VAL A 77 8.05 8.00 -3.16
CA VAL A 77 8.65 9.34 -3.04
C VAL A 77 8.54 10.15 -4.35
N THR A 78 9.49 9.99 -5.26
CA THR A 78 9.53 10.65 -6.58
C THR A 78 9.34 9.69 -7.76
N ARG A 79 9.42 8.37 -7.56
CA ARG A 79 9.39 7.38 -8.65
C ARG A 79 8.09 6.61 -8.66
N THR A 80 7.56 6.36 -9.85
CA THR A 80 6.45 5.42 -10.01
C THR A 80 7.02 4.00 -10.06
N ARG A 81 6.50 3.13 -9.20
CA ARG A 81 6.86 1.71 -9.13
C ARG A 81 5.66 0.86 -9.55
N GLY A 82 5.97 -0.30 -10.13
CA GLY A 82 5.00 -1.35 -10.41
C GLY A 82 5.03 -2.44 -9.34
N HIS A 83 3.88 -3.03 -9.05
CA HIS A 83 3.74 -4.24 -8.25
C HIS A 83 2.72 -5.17 -8.90
N PHE A 84 2.89 -6.47 -8.71
CA PHE A 84 1.99 -7.50 -9.22
C PHE A 84 1.39 -8.25 -8.05
N ALA A 85 0.10 -8.51 -8.12
CA ALA A 85 -0.61 -9.18 -7.06
C ALA A 85 -1.74 -10.00 -7.66
N ARG A 86 -1.97 -11.21 -7.10
CA ARG A 86 -3.10 -12.05 -7.51
C ARG A 86 -4.42 -11.33 -7.23
N VAL A 87 -5.43 -11.59 -8.05
CA VAL A 87 -6.79 -11.08 -7.87
C VAL A 87 -7.67 -12.26 -7.46
N ASP A 88 -8.35 -12.14 -6.33
CA ASP A 88 -9.31 -13.16 -5.91
C ASP A 88 -10.48 -13.21 -6.90
N ALA A 89 -10.83 -14.41 -7.33
CA ALA A 89 -11.97 -14.64 -8.21
C ALA A 89 -13.24 -14.10 -7.55
N GLY A 90 -14.03 -13.33 -8.31
CA GLY A 90 -15.26 -12.72 -7.79
C GLY A 90 -15.06 -11.48 -6.91
N SER A 91 -13.83 -11.01 -6.67
CA SER A 91 -13.57 -9.71 -6.01
C SER A 91 -14.13 -8.52 -6.80
N GLY A 92 -14.42 -8.74 -8.09
CA GLY A 92 -14.85 -7.72 -9.03
C GLY A 92 -13.75 -6.77 -9.46
N MET A 93 -12.49 -6.91 -9.01
CA MET A 93 -11.35 -5.96 -9.22
C MET A 93 -11.31 -5.38 -10.65
N ALA A 94 -11.08 -4.07 -10.79
CA ALA A 94 -11.13 -3.38 -12.07
C ALA A 94 -9.95 -2.41 -12.24
N VAL A 95 -9.61 -2.13 -13.50
CA VAL A 95 -8.66 -1.06 -13.82
C VAL A 95 -9.24 0.27 -13.31
N GLY A 96 -8.44 1.02 -12.57
CA GLY A 96 -8.84 2.28 -11.98
C GLY A 96 -9.00 2.25 -10.47
N ASP A 97 -9.17 1.08 -9.88
CA ASP A 97 -9.36 0.94 -8.43
C ASP A 97 -8.13 1.35 -7.65
N GLU A 98 -8.37 2.03 -6.51
CA GLU A 98 -7.36 2.18 -5.47
C GLU A 98 -7.38 0.95 -4.56
N VAL A 99 -6.21 0.40 -4.29
CA VAL A 99 -6.03 -0.79 -3.47
C VAL A 99 -4.94 -0.57 -2.44
N TYR A 100 -5.11 -1.19 -1.26
CA TYR A 100 -4.03 -1.48 -0.34
C TYR A 100 -3.33 -2.76 -0.79
N PHE A 101 -2.01 -2.75 -0.80
CA PHE A 101 -1.20 -3.91 -1.12
C PHE A 101 0.12 -3.85 -0.33
N ASN A 102 0.78 -5.00 -0.14
CA ASN A 102 2.07 -5.05 0.52
C ASN A 102 3.19 -5.12 -0.54
N ALA A 103 4.05 -4.10 -0.62
CA ALA A 103 5.09 -4.03 -1.65
C ALA A 103 6.23 -5.06 -1.47
N TRP A 104 6.27 -5.75 -0.32
CA TRP A 104 7.32 -6.70 0.05
C TRP A 104 6.85 -8.15 0.04
N LYS A 105 5.54 -8.39 0.14
CA LYS A 105 4.96 -9.73 0.23
C LYS A 105 4.09 -10.02 -0.99
N CYS A 106 4.49 -11.01 -1.76
CA CYS A 106 3.79 -11.40 -2.98
C CYS A 106 2.68 -12.44 -2.74
N ASP A 107 2.76 -13.20 -1.64
CA ASP A 107 1.91 -14.39 -1.41
C ASP A 107 0.89 -14.22 -0.27
N GLN A 108 0.86 -13.07 0.41
CA GLN A 108 -0.13 -12.72 1.46
C GLN A 108 -1.29 -11.92 0.84
N PRO A 109 -2.50 -11.81 1.45
CA PRO A 109 -3.72 -11.42 0.75
C PRO A 109 -3.44 -10.25 -0.21
N PRO A 110 -3.53 -10.53 -1.52
CA PRO A 110 -2.65 -9.88 -2.49
C PRO A 110 -2.98 -8.41 -2.71
N ILE A 111 -4.26 -8.07 -2.56
CA ILE A 111 -4.81 -6.72 -2.71
C ILE A 111 -6.10 -6.58 -1.91
N VAL A 112 -6.29 -5.44 -1.26
CA VAL A 112 -7.54 -5.08 -0.59
C VAL A 112 -8.12 -3.83 -1.25
N PRO A 113 -9.37 -3.82 -1.73
CA PRO A 113 -10.02 -2.62 -2.24
C PRO A 113 -10.04 -1.52 -1.17
N LYS A 114 -9.61 -0.31 -1.53
CA LYS A 114 -9.65 0.85 -0.62
C LYS A 114 -11.07 1.38 -0.41
N ALA A 115 -11.92 1.26 -1.42
CA ALA A 115 -13.33 1.63 -1.35
C ALA A 115 -14.20 0.46 -1.81
N PRO A 116 -15.30 0.14 -1.11
CA PRO A 116 -16.29 -0.82 -1.58
C PRO A 116 -16.89 -0.31 -2.89
N ARG A 117 -16.87 -1.12 -3.95
CA ARG A 117 -17.63 -0.85 -5.18
C ARG A 117 -19.12 -1.14 -4.93
N GLY A 118 -19.73 -0.17 -4.25
CA GLY A 118 -21.14 -0.04 -3.93
C GLY A 118 -21.49 1.40 -3.52
N ALA A 119 -20.50 2.22 -3.14
CA ALA A 119 -20.68 3.64 -2.81
C ALA A 119 -20.42 4.61 -4.00
N LYS A 120 -20.01 4.08 -5.17
CA LYS A 120 -19.85 4.86 -6.42
C LYS A 120 -20.92 4.48 -7.45
N ALA A 121 -22.18 4.59 -7.06
CA ALA A 121 -23.29 4.81 -7.96
C ALA A 121 -24.41 5.47 -7.16
N GLY A 122 -24.17 6.71 -6.73
CA GLY A 122 -25.26 7.63 -6.43
C GLY A 122 -26.05 7.80 -7.72
N GLN A 123 -27.13 7.04 -7.83
CA GLN A 123 -28.29 7.37 -8.63
C GLN A 123 -28.66 8.82 -8.30
N THR A 124 -28.55 9.70 -9.29
CA THR A 124 -29.24 10.98 -9.26
C THR A 124 -30.75 10.70 -9.27
N PRO A 125 -31.55 11.35 -8.40
CA PRO A 125 -33.00 11.27 -8.48
C PRO A 125 -33.56 11.85 -9.78
#